data_AF-A0A542SNM8-F1
#
_entry.id   AF-A0A542SNM8-F1
#
_cell.length_a   1.000
_cell.length_b   1.000
_cell.length_c   1.000
_cell.angle_alpha   90.00
_cell.angle_beta   90.00
_cell.angle_gamma   90.00
#
_symmetry.space_group_name_H-M   'P 1'
#
loop_
_entity.id
_entity.type
_entity.pdbx_description
1 polymer ?
#
loop_
_entity_poly.entity_id
_entity_poly.type
_entity_poly.pdbx_seq_one_letter_code
_entity_poly.pdbx_strand_id
1 'polypeptide(L)'
;MRLPGGQTGWWHVSGELQPNAPLIVALDGETWAPVLPGVIDAMVGAKVLPACVLVLVPAGDRSNRWRHLGSPDAARYIADTLIAWARLADPRITTDPARTVVAGQSLGGLTALRVWESGAASAVAQSSSLWMEPAVKPPATNATHLYAEVGEREWVLAPLHRQTVARYPGVMYHEFDGGHDDACWRGGIARGLAQVIDRTSSA
;
A
#
# COMPACT_ATOMS: atom_id res chain seq x y z
N MET A 1 -16.86 -9.03 0.06
CA MET A 1 -16.59 -10.26 -0.73
C MET A 1 -15.72 -11.23 0.06
N ARG A 2 -15.64 -12.51 -0.31
CA ARG A 2 -14.66 -13.45 0.29
C ARG A 2 -13.32 -13.32 -0.42
N LEU A 3 -12.26 -13.06 0.33
CA LEU A 3 -10.87 -13.06 -0.14
C LEU A 3 -10.33 -14.51 -0.16
N PRO A 4 -9.22 -14.80 -0.87
CA PRO A 4 -8.72 -16.17 -1.02
C PRO A 4 -8.27 -16.83 0.30
N GLY A 5 -8.07 -16.06 1.38
CA GLY A 5 -7.78 -16.60 2.71
C GLY A 5 -9.04 -16.92 3.53
N GLY A 6 -10.24 -16.81 2.94
CA GLY A 6 -11.53 -17.07 3.58
C GLY A 6 -12.11 -15.89 4.36
N GLN A 7 -11.32 -14.84 4.62
CA GLN A 7 -11.78 -13.63 5.30
C GLN A 7 -12.71 -12.80 4.41
N THR A 8 -13.62 -12.04 5.03
CA THR A 8 -14.47 -11.10 4.31
C THR A 8 -13.73 -9.78 4.15
N GLY A 9 -13.40 -9.40 2.92
CA GLY A 9 -12.84 -8.11 2.58
C GLY A 9 -13.80 -7.24 1.78
N TRP A 10 -13.32 -6.08 1.35
CA TRP A 10 -14.07 -5.13 0.54
C TRP A 10 -13.46 -4.99 -0.83
N TRP A 11 -14.31 -4.78 -1.82
CA TRP A 11 -13.92 -4.53 -3.20
C TRP A 11 -14.72 -3.35 -3.70
N HIS A 12 -14.00 -2.38 -4.22
CA HIS A 12 -14.54 -1.13 -4.72
C HIS A 12 -13.98 -0.87 -6.09
N VAL A 13 -14.87 -0.50 -7.01
CA VAL A 13 -14.51 -0.08 -8.36
C VAL A 13 -14.80 1.40 -8.46
N SER A 14 -13.77 2.19 -8.74
CA SER A 14 -13.91 3.64 -8.87
C SER A 14 -13.89 4.05 -10.33
N GLY A 15 -14.98 4.66 -10.79
CA GLY A 15 -15.18 5.06 -12.19
C GLY A 15 -15.42 3.88 -13.14
N GLU A 16 -15.30 4.14 -14.45
CA GLU A 16 -15.45 3.13 -15.49
C GLU A 16 -14.09 2.48 -15.82
N LEU A 17 -13.92 1.22 -15.42
CA LEU A 17 -12.65 0.51 -15.63
C LEU A 17 -12.36 0.29 -17.11
N GLN A 18 -11.18 0.73 -17.52
CA GLN A 18 -10.56 0.39 -18.79
C GLN A 18 -9.64 -0.84 -18.64
N PRO A 19 -9.29 -1.54 -19.72
CA PRO A 19 -8.21 -2.52 -19.68
C PRO A 19 -6.93 -1.91 -19.11
N ASN A 20 -6.14 -2.72 -18.40
CA ASN A 20 -4.94 -2.26 -17.70
C ASN A 20 -5.21 -1.28 -16.53
N ALA A 21 -6.36 -1.44 -15.87
CA ALA A 21 -6.73 -0.65 -14.70
C ALA A 21 -5.77 -0.90 -13.51
N PRO A 22 -5.37 0.13 -12.76
CA PRO A 22 -4.57 -0.04 -11.56
C PRO A 22 -5.30 -0.84 -10.47
N LEU A 23 -4.52 -1.57 -9.69
CA LEU A 23 -4.98 -2.26 -8.48
C LEU A 23 -4.37 -1.60 -7.26
N ILE A 24 -5.21 -1.26 -6.29
CA ILE A 24 -4.82 -0.78 -4.98
C ILE A 24 -5.25 -1.83 -3.95
N VAL A 25 -4.30 -2.34 -3.18
CA VAL A 25 -4.53 -3.22 -2.03
C VAL A 25 -4.28 -2.42 -0.77
N ALA A 26 -5.32 -2.14 0.01
CA ALA A 26 -5.20 -1.46 1.30
C ALA A 26 -5.30 -2.47 2.44
N LEU A 27 -4.28 -2.49 3.30
CA LEU A 27 -4.27 -3.27 4.55
C LEU A 27 -5.07 -2.54 5.63
N ASP A 28 -5.35 -3.22 6.75
CA ASP A 28 -6.19 -2.67 7.83
C ASP A 28 -7.57 -2.24 7.33
N GLY A 29 -8.18 -3.10 6.49
CA GLY A 29 -9.41 -2.78 5.77
C GLY A 29 -10.59 -2.40 6.66
N GLU A 30 -10.68 -2.94 7.87
CA GLU A 30 -11.70 -2.54 8.85
C GLU A 30 -11.62 -1.06 9.25
N THR A 31 -10.41 -0.49 9.25
CA THR A 31 -10.16 0.93 9.54
C THR A 31 -10.51 1.79 8.33
N TRP A 32 -10.12 1.34 7.13
CA TRP A 32 -10.17 2.19 5.93
C TRP A 32 -11.42 2.01 5.07
N ALA A 33 -12.15 0.91 5.19
CA ALA A 33 -13.36 0.66 4.40
C ALA A 33 -14.44 1.76 4.54
N PRO A 34 -14.66 2.39 5.70
CA PRO A 34 -15.63 3.48 5.83
C PRO A 34 -15.24 4.77 5.10
N VAL A 35 -13.96 4.96 4.73
CA VAL A 35 -13.43 6.26 4.26
C VAL A 35 -12.73 6.20 2.91
N LEU A 36 -11.93 5.16 2.66
CA LEU A 36 -11.02 5.10 1.51
C LEU A 36 -11.75 4.97 0.16
N PRO A 37 -12.85 4.21 0.00
CA PRO A 37 -13.61 4.18 -1.25
C PRO A 37 -14.02 5.58 -1.73
N GLY A 38 -14.57 6.41 -0.84
CA GLY A 38 -14.97 7.78 -1.17
C GLY A 38 -13.80 8.71 -1.47
N VAL A 39 -12.64 8.50 -0.83
CA VAL A 39 -11.40 9.22 -1.17
C VAL A 39 -10.94 8.86 -2.58
N ILE A 40 -10.93 7.58 -2.94
CA ILE A 40 -10.56 7.14 -4.29
C ILE A 40 -11.54 7.68 -5.33
N ASP A 41 -12.85 7.62 -5.09
CA ASP A 41 -13.87 8.20 -5.99
C ASP A 41 -13.67 9.69 -6.20
N ALA A 42 -13.36 10.44 -5.14
CA ALA A 42 -13.03 11.85 -5.26
C ALA A 42 -11.76 12.09 -6.07
N MET A 43 -10.71 11.29 -5.87
CA MET A 43 -9.46 11.39 -6.64
C MET A 43 -9.66 11.05 -8.12
N VAL A 44 -10.47 10.04 -8.44
CA VAL A 44 -10.82 9.66 -9.82
C VAL A 44 -11.68 10.75 -10.47
N GLY A 45 -12.70 11.25 -9.76
CA GLY A 45 -13.53 12.36 -10.23
C GLY A 45 -12.72 13.64 -10.50
N ALA A 46 -11.69 13.89 -9.68
CA ALA A 46 -10.76 14.99 -9.85
C ALA A 46 -9.63 14.72 -10.86
N LYS A 47 -9.61 13.54 -11.49
CA LYS A 47 -8.57 13.09 -12.46
C LYS A 47 -7.15 13.04 -11.89
N VAL A 48 -7.02 12.91 -10.56
CA VAL A 48 -5.74 12.66 -9.88
C VAL A 48 -5.35 11.19 -10.04
N LEU A 49 -6.32 10.29 -10.09
CA LEU A 49 -6.12 8.87 -10.40
C LEU A 49 -6.97 8.48 -11.62
N PRO A 50 -6.52 7.52 -12.45
CA PRO A 50 -7.41 6.85 -13.40
C PRO A 50 -8.41 5.96 -12.66
N ALA A 51 -9.47 5.52 -13.36
CA ALA A 51 -10.37 4.50 -12.83
C ALA A 51 -9.61 3.23 -12.41
N CYS A 52 -9.90 2.72 -11.22
CA CYS A 52 -9.09 1.68 -10.58
C CYS A 52 -9.92 0.76 -9.69
N VAL A 53 -9.31 -0.37 -9.32
CA VAL A 53 -9.86 -1.32 -8.35
C VAL A 53 -9.18 -1.12 -7.00
N LEU A 54 -9.96 -0.98 -5.94
CA LEU A 54 -9.52 -0.99 -4.56
C LEU A 54 -9.99 -2.28 -3.86
N VAL A 55 -9.04 -3.04 -3.34
CA VAL A 55 -9.29 -4.20 -2.47
C VAL A 55 -8.82 -3.86 -1.06
N LEU A 56 -9.73 -3.92 -0.08
CA LEU A 56 -9.37 -3.73 1.32
C LEU A 56 -9.31 -5.08 2.04
N VAL A 57 -8.16 -5.36 2.65
CA VAL A 57 -7.85 -6.62 3.33
C VAL A 57 -7.98 -6.40 4.83
N PRO A 58 -8.90 -7.09 5.52
CA PRO A 58 -9.02 -6.93 6.96
C PRO A 58 -7.79 -7.53 7.66
N ALA A 59 -7.32 -6.86 8.71
CA ALA A 59 -6.32 -7.44 9.60
C ALA A 59 -6.96 -8.29 10.70
N GLY A 60 -8.27 -8.16 10.91
CA GLY A 60 -9.02 -8.88 11.93
C GLY A 60 -8.91 -8.21 13.28
N ASP A 61 -8.88 -8.98 14.36
CA ASP A 61 -8.64 -8.40 15.68
C ASP A 61 -7.17 -7.99 15.87
N ARG A 62 -6.91 -7.24 16.94
CA ARG A 62 -5.57 -6.75 17.29
C ARG A 62 -4.55 -7.90 17.40
N SER A 63 -4.93 -9.04 17.97
CA SER A 63 -4.01 -10.17 18.15
C SER A 63 -3.64 -10.80 16.81
N ASN A 64 -4.62 -10.98 15.93
CA ASN A 64 -4.41 -11.47 14.56
C ASN A 64 -3.53 -10.49 13.76
N ARG A 65 -3.83 -9.20 13.85
CA ARG A 65 -3.03 -8.13 13.23
C ARG A 65 -1.56 -8.21 13.64
N TRP A 66 -1.28 -8.30 14.94
CA TRP A 66 0.08 -8.42 15.49
C TRP A 66 0.79 -9.72 15.10
N ARG A 67 0.04 -10.82 14.97
CA ARG A 67 0.58 -12.12 14.59
C ARG A 67 0.97 -12.18 13.11
N HIS A 68 0.19 -11.52 12.25
CA HIS A 68 0.28 -11.71 10.80
C HIS A 68 0.89 -10.52 10.05
N LEU A 69 0.46 -9.28 10.31
CA LEU A 69 1.03 -8.14 9.60
C LEU A 69 2.49 -7.93 9.97
N GLY A 70 3.29 -7.55 8.98
CA GLY A 70 4.75 -7.38 9.08
C GLY A 70 5.53 -8.69 8.87
N SER A 71 4.84 -9.84 8.81
CA SER A 71 5.48 -11.13 8.57
C SER A 71 5.79 -11.38 7.08
N PRO A 72 6.81 -12.20 6.77
CA PRO A 72 7.06 -12.66 5.40
C PRO A 72 5.87 -13.41 4.78
N ASP A 73 5.12 -14.16 5.60
CA ASP A 73 3.96 -14.92 5.12
C ASP A 73 2.82 -14.00 4.67
N ALA A 74 2.57 -12.91 5.40
CA ALA A 74 1.60 -11.91 4.96
C ALA A 74 2.02 -11.26 3.64
N ALA A 75 3.30 -10.88 3.50
CA ALA A 75 3.79 -10.30 2.25
C ALA A 75 3.65 -11.27 1.07
N ARG A 76 4.02 -12.54 1.26
CA ARG A 76 3.85 -13.60 0.25
C ARG A 76 2.39 -13.84 -0.12
N TYR A 77 1.50 -13.87 0.87
CA TYR A 77 0.07 -13.99 0.61
C TYR A 77 -0.46 -12.83 -0.25
N ILE A 78 -0.05 -11.59 0.03
CA ILE A 78 -0.47 -10.45 -0.79
C ILE A 78 0.12 -10.54 -2.20
N ALA A 79 1.45 -10.73 -2.30
CA ALA A 79 2.19 -10.74 -3.57
C ALA A 79 1.74 -11.85 -4.52
N ASP A 80 1.64 -13.08 -4.02
CA ASP A 80 1.53 -14.28 -4.86
C ASP A 80 0.08 -14.77 -4.96
N THR A 81 -0.72 -14.55 -3.91
CA THR A 81 -2.09 -15.11 -3.83
C THR A 81 -3.16 -14.04 -4.09
N LEU A 82 -3.16 -12.96 -3.32
CA LEU A 82 -4.23 -11.97 -3.37
C LEU A 82 -4.24 -11.20 -4.70
N ILE A 83 -3.08 -10.72 -5.16
CA ILE A 83 -2.97 -9.97 -6.42
C ILE A 83 -3.38 -10.86 -7.61
N ALA A 84 -2.89 -12.09 -7.66
CA ALA A 84 -3.25 -13.05 -8.70
C ALA A 84 -4.76 -13.35 -8.69
N TRP A 85 -5.33 -13.58 -7.51
CA TRP A 85 -6.77 -13.78 -7.35
C TRP A 85 -7.59 -12.57 -7.80
N ALA A 86 -7.16 -11.34 -7.50
CA ALA A 86 -7.88 -10.14 -7.93
C ALA A 86 -7.94 -10.05 -9.47
N ARG A 87 -6.82 -10.34 -10.15
CA ARG A 87 -6.75 -10.39 -11.62
C ARG A 87 -7.63 -11.48 -12.24
N LEU A 88 -7.80 -12.61 -11.54
CA LEU A 88 -8.76 -13.64 -11.96
C LEU A 88 -10.21 -13.19 -11.78
N ALA A 89 -10.49 -12.41 -10.72
CA ALA A 89 -11.83 -11.88 -10.46
C ALA A 89 -12.23 -10.76 -11.43
N ASP A 90 -11.29 -9.93 -11.86
CA ASP A 90 -11.51 -8.92 -12.92
C ASP A 90 -10.30 -8.83 -13.87
N PRO A 91 -10.41 -9.37 -15.11
CA PRO A 91 -9.30 -9.43 -16.06
C PRO A 91 -8.88 -8.07 -16.62
N ARG A 92 -9.60 -6.97 -16.31
CA ARG A 92 -9.17 -5.61 -16.68
C ARG A 92 -8.04 -5.10 -15.79
N ILE A 93 -7.83 -5.70 -14.61
CA ILE A 93 -6.76 -5.34 -13.71
C ILE A 93 -5.41 -5.61 -14.37
N THR A 94 -4.51 -4.62 -14.27
CA THR A 94 -3.16 -4.66 -14.81
C THR A 94 -2.31 -5.83 -14.29
N THR A 95 -1.44 -6.35 -15.17
CA THR A 95 -0.34 -7.25 -14.78
C THR A 95 0.96 -6.50 -14.46
N ASP A 96 1.02 -5.20 -14.75
CA ASP A 96 2.18 -4.34 -14.47
C ASP A 96 2.32 -4.11 -12.95
N PRO A 97 3.44 -4.53 -12.34
CA PRO A 97 3.67 -4.30 -10.91
C PRO A 97 3.81 -2.81 -10.56
N ALA A 98 4.18 -1.94 -11.51
CA ALA A 98 4.26 -0.49 -11.28
C ALA A 98 2.87 0.12 -11.00
N ARG A 99 1.83 -0.44 -11.63
CA ARG A 99 0.41 -0.04 -11.51
C ARG A 99 -0.38 -0.84 -10.47
N THR A 100 0.31 -1.71 -9.73
CA THR A 100 -0.24 -2.42 -8.57
C THR A 100 0.35 -1.79 -7.32
N VAL A 101 -0.47 -1.36 -6.35
CA VAL A 101 -0.01 -0.67 -5.15
C VAL A 101 -0.48 -1.40 -3.90
N VAL A 102 0.42 -1.65 -2.96
CA VAL A 102 0.06 -2.07 -1.60
C VAL A 102 0.24 -0.90 -0.64
N ALA A 103 -0.82 -0.55 0.08
CA ALA A 103 -0.85 0.55 1.03
C ALA A 103 -1.08 0.04 2.47
N GLY A 104 -0.32 0.56 3.43
CA GLY A 104 -0.50 0.22 4.83
C GLY A 104 0.28 1.10 5.81
N GLN A 105 -0.13 1.04 7.06
CA GLN A 105 0.41 1.83 8.17
C GLN A 105 1.02 0.91 9.23
N SER A 106 2.06 1.34 9.95
CA SER A 106 2.61 0.57 11.07
C SER A 106 3.04 -0.85 10.62
N LEU A 107 2.47 -1.92 11.19
CA LEU A 107 2.68 -3.30 10.72
C LEU A 107 2.23 -3.52 9.27
N GLY A 108 1.16 -2.85 8.84
CA GLY A 108 0.74 -2.83 7.44
C GLY A 108 1.77 -2.14 6.54
N GLY A 109 2.41 -1.06 7.03
CA GLY A 109 3.51 -0.38 6.33
C GLY A 109 4.71 -1.31 6.12
N LEU A 110 5.11 -2.05 7.17
CA LEU A 110 6.15 -3.08 7.05
C LEU A 110 5.76 -4.19 6.07
N THR A 111 4.48 -4.60 6.05
CA THR A 111 3.98 -5.58 5.07
C THR A 111 4.09 -5.03 3.64
N ALA A 112 3.68 -3.79 3.41
CA ALA A 112 3.75 -3.13 2.10
C ALA A 112 5.21 -3.02 1.62
N LEU A 113 6.15 -2.67 2.51
CA LEU A 113 7.58 -2.65 2.21
C LEU A 113 8.12 -4.02 1.79
N ARG A 114 7.70 -5.10 2.47
CA ARG A 114 8.11 -6.47 2.10
C ARG A 114 7.53 -6.92 0.74
N VAL A 115 6.32 -6.47 0.39
CA VAL A 115 5.77 -6.72 -0.96
C VAL A 115 6.52 -5.92 -2.01
N TRP A 116 6.91 -4.69 -1.71
CA TRP A 116 7.72 -3.88 -2.61
C TRP A 116 9.13 -4.47 -2.82
N GLU A 117 9.76 -4.98 -1.76
CA GLU A 117 11.06 -5.68 -1.82
C GLU A 117 11.04 -6.89 -2.77
N SER A 118 9.89 -7.59 -2.89
CA SER A 118 9.77 -8.70 -3.85
C SER A 118 9.62 -8.24 -5.31
N GLY A 119 9.34 -6.95 -5.54
CA GLY A 119 9.05 -6.38 -6.86
C GLY A 119 7.64 -6.67 -7.39
N ALA A 120 6.76 -7.27 -6.58
CA ALA A 120 5.42 -7.64 -7.00
C ALA A 120 4.46 -6.45 -7.14
N ALA A 121 4.73 -5.35 -6.42
CA ALA A 121 3.91 -4.15 -6.43
C ALA A 121 4.73 -2.91 -6.01
N SER A 122 4.27 -1.74 -6.44
CA SER A 122 4.61 -0.48 -5.79
C SER A 122 4.00 -0.41 -4.37
N ALA A 123 4.50 0.49 -3.52
CA ALA A 123 4.01 0.60 -2.14
C ALA A 123 3.81 2.04 -1.66
N VAL A 124 2.81 2.21 -0.80
CA VAL A 124 2.59 3.38 0.06
C VAL A 124 2.72 2.90 1.51
N ALA A 125 3.85 3.19 2.13
CA ALA A 125 4.22 2.67 3.43
C ALA A 125 4.36 3.80 4.46
N GLN A 126 3.42 3.87 5.40
CA GLN A 126 3.35 4.96 6.39
C GLN A 126 3.72 4.45 7.78
N SER A 127 4.57 5.19 8.49
CA SER A 127 4.96 4.92 9.87
C SER A 127 5.33 3.44 10.09
N SER A 128 6.04 2.85 9.13
CA SER A 128 6.27 1.41 9.05
C SER A 128 7.02 0.90 10.28
N SER A 129 6.65 -0.26 10.82
CA SER A 129 7.26 -0.85 12.03
C SER A 129 8.69 -1.36 11.83
N LEU A 130 9.60 -0.53 11.34
CA LEU A 130 10.99 -0.83 11.01
C LEU A 130 11.85 -1.22 12.23
N TRP A 131 11.36 -1.02 13.45
CA TRP A 131 12.00 -1.54 14.66
C TRP A 131 11.94 -3.07 14.74
N MET A 132 11.02 -3.72 14.01
CA MET A 132 11.00 -5.19 13.86
C MET A 132 12.02 -5.68 12.84
N GLU A 133 12.23 -4.90 11.78
CA GLU A 133 13.13 -5.23 10.66
C GLU A 133 13.60 -3.94 9.99
N PRO A 134 14.79 -3.41 10.36
CA PRO A 134 15.27 -2.14 9.81
C PRO A 134 15.89 -2.28 8.41
N ALA A 135 16.04 -3.50 7.90
CA ALA A 135 16.81 -3.82 6.70
C ALA A 135 15.97 -4.29 5.50
N VAL A 136 14.84 -3.64 5.23
CA VAL A 136 14.08 -3.83 3.97
C VAL A 136 15.03 -3.57 2.80
N LYS A 137 15.17 -4.51 1.85
CA LYS A 137 16.04 -4.36 0.67
C LYS A 137 15.27 -3.75 -0.51
N PRO A 138 15.96 -3.09 -1.45
CA PRO A 138 15.29 -2.65 -2.66
C PRO A 138 15.02 -3.86 -3.55
N PRO A 139 13.95 -3.82 -4.36
CA PRO A 139 13.72 -4.86 -5.36
C PRO A 139 14.89 -4.93 -6.36
N ALA A 140 15.08 -6.10 -6.96
CA ALA A 140 16.12 -6.31 -7.98
C ALA A 140 15.92 -5.46 -9.25
N THR A 141 14.72 -4.89 -9.44
CA THR A 141 14.37 -4.04 -10.58
C THR A 141 13.81 -2.71 -10.08
N ASN A 142 13.97 -1.64 -10.87
CA ASN A 142 13.41 -0.32 -10.57
C ASN A 142 12.00 -0.12 -11.13
N ALA A 143 11.28 -1.21 -11.45
CA ALA A 143 9.97 -1.14 -12.07
C ALA A 143 8.89 -0.65 -11.11
N THR A 144 9.05 -0.92 -9.80
CA THR A 144 8.08 -0.54 -8.77
C THR A 144 8.52 0.71 -8.02
N HIS A 145 7.56 1.47 -7.54
CA HIS A 145 7.79 2.73 -6.82
C HIS A 145 7.47 2.58 -5.33
N LEU A 146 8.17 3.34 -4.49
CA LEU A 146 7.91 3.40 -3.06
C LEU A 146 7.67 4.85 -2.65
N TYR A 147 6.52 5.07 -2.01
CA TYR A 147 6.26 6.25 -1.18
C TYR A 147 6.33 5.83 0.30
N ALA A 148 7.30 6.36 1.02
CA ALA A 148 7.50 6.16 2.45
C ALA A 148 7.20 7.44 3.21
N GLU A 149 6.47 7.33 4.31
CA GLU A 149 6.08 8.49 5.12
C GLU A 149 6.19 8.17 6.62
N VAL A 150 6.58 9.12 7.45
CA VAL A 150 6.65 8.95 8.92
C VAL A 150 6.42 10.28 9.64
N GLY A 151 5.82 10.24 10.84
CA GLY A 151 5.63 11.42 11.66
C GLY A 151 6.90 11.83 12.39
N GLU A 152 7.20 13.13 12.43
CA GLU A 152 8.36 13.68 13.15
C GLU A 152 8.34 13.39 14.66
N ARG A 153 7.13 13.22 15.23
CA ARG A 153 6.93 12.91 16.66
C ARG A 153 7.03 11.41 16.96
N GLU A 154 7.29 10.58 15.94
CA GLU A 154 7.58 9.15 16.10
C GLU A 154 9.08 8.92 16.32
N TRP A 155 9.60 9.43 17.43
CA TRP A 155 11.01 9.41 17.85
C TRP A 155 11.77 8.08 17.67
N VAL A 156 11.10 6.92 17.73
CA VAL A 156 11.71 5.62 17.41
C VAL A 156 11.74 5.35 15.90
N LEU A 157 10.64 5.66 15.20
CA LEU A 157 10.45 5.30 13.80
C LEU A 157 11.08 6.30 12.83
N ALA A 158 11.04 7.61 13.11
CA ALA A 158 11.58 8.62 12.21
C ALA A 158 13.07 8.42 11.92
N PRO A 159 13.96 8.17 12.91
CA PRO A 159 15.37 7.85 12.62
C PRO A 159 15.54 6.57 11.79
N LEU A 160 14.73 5.54 12.04
CA LEU A 160 14.78 4.28 11.29
C LEU A 160 14.38 4.49 9.83
N HIS A 161 13.31 5.26 9.56
CA HIS A 161 12.90 5.58 8.20
C HIS A 161 13.99 6.37 7.46
N ARG A 162 14.56 7.42 8.08
CA ARG A 162 15.69 8.17 7.49
C ARG A 162 16.86 7.26 7.12
N GLN A 163 17.24 6.33 8.01
CA GLN A 163 18.31 5.37 7.75
C GLN A 163 17.96 4.41 6.61
N THR A 164 16.72 3.92 6.55
CA THR A 164 16.25 3.02 5.48
C THR A 164 16.24 3.73 4.13
N VAL A 165 15.62 4.92 4.02
CA VAL A 165 15.52 5.64 2.74
C VAL A 165 16.88 6.14 2.23
N ALA A 166 17.82 6.47 3.12
CA ALA A 166 19.18 6.86 2.74
C ALA A 166 19.94 5.74 2.00
N ARG A 167 19.53 4.47 2.16
CA ARG A 167 20.10 3.33 1.43
C ARG A 167 19.54 3.18 0.01
N TYR A 168 18.43 3.86 -0.31
CA TYR A 168 17.66 3.65 -1.54
C TYR A 168 17.39 4.96 -2.27
N PRO A 169 18.37 5.46 -3.05
CA PRO A 169 18.16 6.64 -3.89
C PRO A 169 17.06 6.36 -4.91
N GLY A 170 15.95 7.11 -4.84
CA GLY A 170 14.78 6.93 -5.70
C GLY A 170 13.46 6.67 -4.97
N VAL A 171 13.50 6.44 -3.65
CA VAL A 171 12.31 6.39 -2.81
C VAL A 171 11.74 7.80 -2.61
N MET A 172 10.42 7.95 -2.74
CA MET A 172 9.73 9.17 -2.35
C MET A 172 9.53 9.15 -0.84
N TYR A 173 10.12 10.10 -0.14
CA TYR A 173 10.11 10.14 1.31
C TYR A 173 9.51 11.44 1.82
N HIS A 174 8.59 11.34 2.78
CA HIS A 174 7.96 12.48 3.42
C HIS A 174 7.97 12.34 4.95
N GLU A 175 8.38 13.40 5.63
CA GLU A 175 8.14 13.56 7.07
C GLU A 175 7.03 14.58 7.27
N PHE A 176 6.12 14.31 8.20
CA PHE A 176 5.02 15.21 8.53
C PHE A 176 5.05 15.61 10.01
N ASP A 177 4.59 16.81 10.31
CA ASP A 177 4.38 17.25 11.69
C ASP A 177 3.18 16.49 12.30
N GLY A 178 3.47 15.39 12.97
CA GLY A 178 2.49 14.50 13.56
C GLY A 178 3.13 13.23 14.12
N GLY A 179 2.28 12.29 14.52
CA GLY A 179 2.70 11.05 15.17
C GLY A 179 2.05 9.80 14.56
N HIS A 180 2.01 8.74 15.36
CA HIS A 180 1.45 7.43 14.98
C HIS A 180 -0.09 7.43 15.07
N ASP A 181 -0.75 8.18 14.17
CA ASP A 181 -2.18 8.53 14.26
C ASP A 181 -2.90 8.39 12.91
N ASP A 182 -4.05 7.73 12.92
CA ASP A 182 -4.92 7.51 11.75
C ASP A 182 -5.32 8.82 11.05
N ALA A 183 -5.51 9.90 11.81
CA ALA A 183 -5.87 11.21 11.27
C ALA A 183 -4.78 11.76 10.33
N CYS A 184 -3.50 11.55 10.69
CA CYS A 184 -2.37 11.91 9.86
C CYS A 184 -2.29 10.99 8.63
N TRP A 185 -2.40 9.67 8.85
CA TRP A 185 -2.23 8.69 7.79
C TRP A 185 -3.26 8.81 6.68
N ARG A 186 -4.51 9.14 7.01
CA ARG A 186 -5.60 9.29 6.03
C ARG A 186 -5.22 10.25 4.88
N GLY A 187 -4.61 11.39 5.20
CA GLY A 187 -4.15 12.35 4.19
C GLY A 187 -2.94 11.84 3.40
N GLY A 188 -2.03 11.15 4.07
CA GLY A 188 -0.83 10.58 3.46
C GLY A 188 -1.10 9.43 2.49
N ILE A 189 -2.15 8.61 2.69
CA ILE A 189 -2.54 7.55 1.74
C ILE A 189 -2.84 8.17 0.38
N ALA A 190 -3.72 9.20 0.34
CA ALA A 190 -4.11 9.85 -0.90
C ALA A 190 -2.90 10.49 -1.62
N ARG A 191 -2.02 11.16 -0.86
CA ARG A 191 -0.78 11.73 -1.40
C ARG A 191 0.13 10.65 -1.99
N GLY A 192 0.36 9.57 -1.25
CA GLY A 192 1.22 8.47 -1.69
C GLY A 192 0.68 7.77 -2.94
N LEU A 193 -0.62 7.53 -3.01
CA LEU A 193 -1.26 6.94 -4.19
C LEU A 193 -1.09 7.81 -5.43
N ALA A 194 -1.30 9.11 -5.32
CA ALA A 194 -1.08 10.05 -6.43
C ALA A 194 0.38 10.00 -6.91
N GLN A 195 1.35 10.00 -6.00
CA GLN A 195 2.77 9.97 -6.34
C GLN A 195 3.21 8.66 -7.02
N VAL A 196 2.65 7.53 -6.58
CA VAL A 196 3.04 6.19 -7.05
C VAL A 196 2.35 5.84 -8.37
N ILE A 197 1.07 6.16 -8.54
CA ILE A 197 0.29 5.77 -9.73
C ILE A 197 0.53 6.74 -10.91
N ASP A 198 0.67 8.05 -10.68
CA ASP A 198 0.80 9.06 -11.74
C ASP A 198 2.05 8.87 -12.63
N ARG A 199 3.12 8.30 -12.08
CA ARG A 199 4.37 8.01 -12.83
C ARG A 199 4.24 6.96 -13.94
N THR A 200 3.12 6.26 -14.04
CA THR A 200 2.88 5.26 -15.11
C THR A 200 2.21 5.83 -16.37
N SER A 201 1.97 7.15 -16.43
CA SER A 201 1.39 7.81 -17.61
C SER A 201 2.42 8.54 -18.49
N SER A 202 3.71 8.49 -18.16
CA SER A 202 4.79 9.24 -18.85
C SER A 202 5.95 8.35 -19.33
N ALA A 203 5.67 7.14 -19.80
CA ALA A 203 6.64 6.28 -20.49
C ALA A 203 6.13 5.90 -21.89
#